data_AF-A0A0B7BGX4-F1
#
_entry.id   AF-A0A0B7BGX4-F1
#
_cell.length_a   1.000
_cell.length_b   1.000
_cell.length_c   1.000
_cell.angle_alpha   90.00
_cell.angle_beta   90.00
_cell.angle_gamma   90.00
#
_symmetry.space_group_name_H-M   'P 1'
#
loop_
_entity.id
_entity.type
_entity.pdbx_description
1 polymer ?
#
loop_
_entity_poly.entity_id
_entity_poly.type
_entity_poly.pdbx_seq_one_letter_code
_entity_poly.pdbx_strand_id
1 'polypeptide(L)'
;ASCSRYDNKLILVNQPKDQPTFYSRSWHTTSTPDLAFHSSDLEWNITRVVGKQLGGSDHRPVFLTVENQPIRESSTLSRWNYKKADWTMYKHRTSILTLGLSTDKDINKVVDEFSRCIKQAACETIPRGARKHYTPYWSSELELLHN
;
A
#
# COMPACT_ATOMS: atom_id res chain seq x y z
N ALA A 1 10.07 7.93 -16.12
CA ALA A 1 10.25 6.89 -15.09
C ALA A 1 9.67 5.60 -15.61
N SER A 2 10.52 4.63 -15.95
CA SER A 2 10.13 3.31 -16.44
C SER A 2 9.49 2.51 -15.30
N CYS A 3 8.24 2.06 -15.49
CA CYS A 3 7.59 1.11 -14.61
C CYS A 3 8.15 -0.27 -14.94
N SER A 4 9.14 -0.74 -14.18
CA SER A 4 9.58 -2.13 -14.26
C SER A 4 8.40 -3.04 -13.90
N ARG A 5 8.08 -4.01 -14.75
CA ARG A 5 7.24 -5.14 -14.36
C ARG A 5 7.96 -5.86 -13.22
N TYR A 6 7.47 -5.67 -12.00
CA TYR A 6 7.87 -6.50 -10.88
C TYR A 6 7.21 -7.86 -11.10
N ASP A 7 8.01 -8.90 -11.25
CA ASP A 7 7.56 -10.28 -11.03
C ASP A 7 7.01 -10.32 -9.60
N ASN A 8 5.70 -10.49 -9.45
CA ASN A 8 5.03 -10.50 -8.14
C ASN A 8 5.31 -11.82 -7.41
N LYS A 9 6.59 -12.09 -7.10
CA LYS A 9 7.04 -13.23 -6.31
C LYS A 9 6.79 -12.94 -4.84
N LEU A 10 5.66 -13.42 -4.33
CA LEU A 10 5.35 -13.44 -2.91
C LEU A 10 5.95 -14.70 -2.29
N ILE A 11 6.83 -14.53 -1.32
CA ILE A 11 7.51 -15.60 -0.59
C ILE A 11 6.85 -15.74 0.78
N LEU A 12 6.47 -16.97 1.13
CA LEU A 12 5.80 -17.28 2.40
C LEU A 12 6.82 -17.27 3.55
N VAL A 13 6.54 -16.49 4.61
CA VAL A 13 7.40 -16.41 5.81
C VAL A 13 7.09 -17.55 6.79
N ASN A 14 5.84 -18.03 6.81
CA ASN A 14 5.38 -19.07 7.74
C ASN A 14 6.28 -20.30 7.70
N GLN A 15 6.68 -20.77 8.88
CA GLN A 15 7.48 -21.96 9.06
C GLN A 15 6.61 -23.13 9.56
N PRO A 16 6.90 -24.38 9.15
CA PRO A 16 6.18 -25.55 9.63
C PRO A 16 6.22 -25.73 11.16
N LYS A 17 7.23 -25.14 11.83
CA LYS A 17 7.43 -25.21 13.27
C LYS A 17 6.72 -24.11 14.05
N ASP A 18 6.07 -23.18 13.35
CA ASP A 18 5.35 -22.09 14.00
C ASP A 18 4.17 -22.61 14.82
N GLN A 19 3.92 -21.98 15.96
CA GLN A 19 2.71 -22.29 16.73
C GLN A 19 1.46 -21.92 15.91
N PRO A 20 0.35 -22.65 16.09
CA PRO A 20 -0.92 -22.28 15.48
C PRO A 20 -1.35 -20.88 15.91
N THR A 21 -1.79 -20.07 14.96
CA THR A 21 -2.19 -18.69 15.23
C THR A 21 -3.64 -18.56 15.66
N PHE A 22 -4.43 -19.63 15.56
CA PHE A 22 -5.83 -19.65 15.95
C PHE A 22 -6.15 -20.88 16.80
N TYR A 23 -7.01 -20.68 17.80
CA TYR A 23 -7.60 -21.73 18.61
C TYR A 23 -9.13 -21.62 18.58
N SER A 24 -9.80 -22.64 18.06
CA SER A 24 -11.26 -22.72 18.10
C SER A 24 -11.74 -23.24 19.44
N ARG A 25 -12.47 -22.43 20.21
CA ARG A 25 -13.12 -22.91 21.44
C ARG A 25 -14.25 -23.90 21.18
N SER A 26 -14.99 -23.71 20.09
CA SER A 26 -16.12 -24.58 19.73
C SER A 26 -15.65 -26.00 19.40
N TRP A 27 -14.55 -26.10 18.65
CA TRP A 27 -14.05 -27.39 18.14
C TRP A 27 -12.88 -27.93 18.96
N HIS A 28 -12.32 -27.14 19.88
CA HIS A 28 -11.10 -27.46 20.65
C HIS A 28 -9.91 -27.81 19.75
N THR A 29 -9.84 -27.19 18.57
CA THR A 29 -8.78 -27.41 17.57
C THR A 29 -7.93 -26.17 17.37
N THR A 30 -6.73 -26.35 16.83
CA THR A 30 -5.83 -25.26 16.46
C THR A 30 -5.59 -25.23 14.95
N SER A 31 -5.40 -24.05 14.39
CA SER A 31 -5.05 -23.86 12.98
C SER A 31 -4.18 -22.61 12.78
N THR A 32 -3.62 -22.46 11.57
CA THR A 32 -2.74 -21.33 11.21
C THR A 32 -3.29 -20.57 9.99
N PRO A 33 -4.44 -19.88 10.12
CA PRO A 33 -5.01 -19.11 9.01
C PRO A 33 -4.22 -17.84 8.70
N ASP A 34 -3.39 -17.36 9.64
CA ASP A 34 -2.67 -16.10 9.51
C ASP A 34 -1.33 -16.30 8.78
N LEU A 35 -1.33 -15.91 7.50
CA LEU A 35 -0.18 -16.02 6.60
C LEU A 35 0.55 -14.68 6.46
N ALA A 36 1.88 -14.73 6.44
CA ALA A 36 2.73 -13.59 6.15
C ALA A 36 3.54 -13.86 4.88
N PHE A 37 3.57 -12.87 3.98
CA PHE A 37 4.34 -12.92 2.75
C PHE A 37 5.25 -11.70 2.65
N HIS A 38 6.36 -11.86 1.94
CA HIS A 38 7.25 -10.76 1.58
C HIS A 38 7.62 -10.83 0.09
N SER A 39 8.07 -9.71 -0.46
CA SER A 39 8.73 -9.65 -1.76
C SER A 39 10.20 -10.04 -1.65
N SER A 40 10.82 -10.46 -2.76
CA SER A 40 12.20 -10.98 -2.78
C SER A 40 13.27 -10.01 -2.28
N ASP A 41 12.97 -8.71 -2.18
CA ASP A 41 13.85 -7.68 -1.62
C ASP A 41 14.01 -7.78 -0.09
N LEU A 42 13.18 -8.57 0.60
CA LEU A 42 13.17 -8.70 2.06
C LEU A 42 13.61 -10.08 2.56
N GLU A 43 14.05 -10.98 1.67
CA GLU A 43 14.28 -12.41 1.96
C GLU A 43 15.21 -12.69 3.14
N TRP A 44 16.25 -11.88 3.32
CA TRP A 44 17.25 -12.11 4.37
C TRP A 44 16.99 -11.35 5.67
N ASN A 45 15.95 -10.51 5.69
CA ASN A 45 15.77 -9.52 6.74
C ASN A 45 14.44 -9.68 7.48
N ILE A 46 13.60 -10.66 7.17
CA ILE A 46 12.30 -10.84 7.81
C ILE A 46 12.29 -12.07 8.72
N THR A 47 11.82 -11.89 9.96
CA THR A 47 11.54 -12.98 10.89
C THR A 47 10.08 -12.95 11.32
N ARG A 48 9.52 -14.13 11.61
CA ARG A 48 8.15 -14.32 12.07
C ARG A 48 8.16 -15.07 13.40
N VAL A 49 7.44 -14.54 14.38
CA VAL A 49 7.26 -15.17 15.68
C VAL A 49 5.78 -15.13 16.05
N VAL A 50 5.21 -16.28 16.41
CA VAL A 50 3.85 -16.36 16.95
C VAL A 50 3.91 -16.18 18.46
N GLY A 51 3.23 -15.16 18.96
CA GLY A 51 3.15 -14.85 20.39
C GLY A 51 2.28 -15.82 21.17
N LYS A 52 2.34 -15.69 22.50
CA LYS A 52 1.37 -16.36 23.38
C LYS A 52 -0.02 -15.71 23.21
N GLN A 53 -1.06 -16.50 23.43
CA GLN A 53 -2.43 -16.02 23.36
C GLN A 53 -2.64 -14.89 24.39
N LEU A 54 -3.04 -13.73 23.89
CA LEU A 54 -3.40 -12.59 24.74
C LEU A 54 -4.81 -12.82 25.27
N GLY A 55 -4.96 -12.77 26.60
CA GLY A 55 -6.14 -13.23 27.33
C GLY A 55 -7.44 -12.58 26.86
N GLY A 56 -8.18 -13.30 26.02
CA GLY A 56 -9.48 -12.90 25.49
C GLY A 56 -9.68 -13.24 24.00
N SER A 57 -8.61 -13.20 23.21
CA SER A 57 -8.66 -13.50 21.77
C SER A 57 -8.51 -15.00 21.51
N ASP A 58 -9.16 -15.49 20.46
CA ASP A 58 -8.96 -16.83 19.91
C ASP A 58 -7.78 -16.87 18.92
N HIS A 59 -7.30 -15.70 18.49
CA HIS A 59 -6.08 -15.55 17.71
C HIS A 59 -4.88 -15.21 18.60
N ARG A 60 -3.73 -15.80 18.27
CA ARG A 60 -2.41 -15.44 18.77
C ARG A 60 -1.83 -14.33 17.90
N PRO A 61 -1.20 -13.30 18.49
CA PRO A 61 -0.53 -12.26 17.72
C PRO A 61 0.63 -12.86 16.91
N VAL A 62 0.82 -12.36 15.69
CA VAL A 62 1.97 -12.68 14.84
C VAL A 62 2.88 -11.45 14.80
N PHE A 63 4.12 -11.61 15.22
CA PHE A 63 5.15 -10.59 15.17
C PHE A 63 6.01 -10.80 13.93
N LEU A 64 6.10 -9.76 13.09
CA LEU A 64 7.03 -9.70 11.98
C LEU A 64 8.10 -8.68 12.31
N THR A 65 9.36 -9.09 12.28
CA THR A 65 10.49 -8.19 12.50
C THR A 65 11.27 -8.10 11.21
N VAL A 66 11.50 -6.86 10.75
CA VAL A 66 12.34 -6.59 9.58
C VAL A 66 13.64 -5.94 10.06
N GLU A 67 14.75 -6.65 9.95
CA GLU A 67 16.08 -6.19 10.37
C GLU A 67 16.73 -5.31 9.28
N ASN A 68 17.63 -4.42 9.69
CA ASN A 68 18.50 -3.63 8.80
C ASN A 68 17.79 -2.77 7.73
N GLN A 69 16.53 -2.39 7.92
CA GLN A 69 15.98 -1.30 7.10
C GLN A 69 16.58 0.02 7.60
N PRO A 70 17.33 0.77 6.77
CA PRO A 70 17.62 2.15 7.12
C PRO A 70 16.28 2.82 7.37
N ILE A 71 16.16 3.52 8.51
CA ILE A 71 15.03 4.41 8.75
C ILE A 71 15.09 5.42 7.60
N ARG A 72 14.34 5.14 6.53
CA ARG A 72 14.06 6.16 5.55
C ARG A 72 13.24 7.16 6.34
N GLU A 73 13.81 8.33 6.60
CA GLU A 73 12.99 9.50 6.88
C GLU A 73 11.85 9.45 5.88
N SER A 74 10.62 9.34 6.37
CA SER A 74 9.49 9.20 5.49
C SER A 74 9.44 10.46 4.66
N SER A 75 10.01 10.42 3.45
CA SER A 75 9.87 11.49 2.50
C SER A 75 8.38 11.55 2.27
N THR A 76 7.73 12.57 2.85
CA THR A 76 6.28 12.67 2.83
C THR A 76 5.84 12.49 1.38
N LEU A 77 5.14 11.37 1.11
CA LEU A 77 4.77 11.04 -0.26
C LEU A 77 3.82 12.14 -0.73
N SER A 78 4.16 12.78 -1.84
CA SER A 78 3.30 13.82 -2.41
C SER A 78 1.96 13.18 -2.81
N ARG A 79 0.89 13.55 -2.13
CA ARG A 79 -0.47 13.06 -2.42
C ARG A 79 -1.17 14.04 -3.35
N TRP A 80 -2.06 13.52 -4.16
CA TRP A 80 -2.95 14.33 -4.98
C TRP A 80 -3.84 15.20 -4.09
N ASN A 81 -3.87 16.51 -4.37
CA ASN A 81 -4.78 17.42 -3.70
C ASN A 81 -6.02 17.65 -4.58
N TYR A 82 -7.00 16.75 -4.47
CA TYR A 82 -8.24 16.82 -5.25
C TYR A 82 -9.07 18.08 -4.96
N LYS A 83 -8.91 18.72 -3.80
CA LYS A 83 -9.56 20.00 -3.48
C LYS A 83 -9.01 21.17 -4.30
N LYS A 84 -7.75 21.08 -4.75
CA LYS A 84 -7.08 22.09 -5.59
C LYS A 84 -6.97 21.69 -7.06
N ALA A 85 -7.65 20.61 -7.46
CA ALA A 85 -7.64 20.15 -8.83
C ALA A 85 -8.39 21.12 -9.75
N ASP A 86 -7.80 21.42 -10.91
CA ASP A 86 -8.53 22.06 -12.00
C ASP A 86 -9.24 20.97 -12.82
N TRP A 87 -10.49 20.70 -12.46
CA TRP A 87 -11.31 19.68 -13.13
C TRP A 87 -11.71 20.05 -14.55
N THR A 88 -11.82 21.35 -14.85
CA THR A 88 -12.14 21.83 -16.20
C THR A 88 -10.98 21.55 -17.14
N MET A 89 -9.77 21.94 -16.73
CA MET A 89 -8.55 21.62 -17.47
C MET A 89 -8.33 20.11 -17.54
N TYR A 90 -8.56 19.37 -16.45
CA TYR A 90 -8.44 17.91 -16.45
C TYR A 90 -9.30 17.26 -17.54
N LYS A 91 -10.58 17.65 -17.62
CA LYS A 91 -11.52 17.16 -18.65
C LYS A 91 -11.03 17.49 -20.07
N HIS A 92 -10.50 18.69 -20.26
CA HIS A 92 -9.97 19.09 -21.56
C HIS A 92 -8.73 18.29 -21.94
N ARG A 93 -7.78 18.12 -21.01
CA ARG A 93 -6.53 17.38 -21.21
C ARG A 93 -6.78 15.90 -21.45
N THR A 94 -7.67 15.26 -20.68
CA THR A 94 -8.02 13.85 -20.93
C THR A 94 -8.59 13.66 -22.32
N SER A 95 -9.55 14.51 -22.74
CA SER A 95 -10.14 14.46 -24.09
C SER A 95 -9.08 14.52 -25.19
N ILE A 96 -8.17 15.51 -25.12
CA ILE A 96 -7.07 15.68 -26.09
C ILE A 96 -6.13 14.46 -26.09
N LEU A 97 -5.70 14.00 -24.92
CA LEU A 97 -4.74 12.91 -24.81
C LEU A 97 -5.32 11.55 -25.26
N THR A 98 -6.64 11.37 -25.19
CA THR A 98 -7.31 10.13 -25.61
C THR A 98 -7.73 10.11 -27.08
N LEU A 99 -7.67 11.24 -27.79
CA LEU A 99 -8.24 11.42 -29.13
C LEU A 99 -7.61 10.51 -30.21
N GLY A 100 -6.35 10.10 -30.00
CA GLY A 100 -5.61 9.23 -30.92
C GLY A 100 -5.59 7.74 -30.57
N LEU A 101 -6.37 7.31 -29.56
CA LEU A 101 -6.43 5.90 -29.17
C LEU A 101 -7.25 5.12 -30.20
N SER A 102 -6.59 4.19 -30.90
CA SER A 102 -7.25 3.24 -31.81
C SER A 102 -7.49 1.93 -31.09
N THR A 103 -8.72 1.41 -31.20
CA THR A 103 -9.17 0.13 -30.66
C THR A 103 -8.78 -1.07 -31.54
N ASP A 104 -8.14 -0.82 -32.68
CA ASP A 104 -7.77 -1.87 -33.66
C ASP A 104 -6.44 -2.57 -33.29
N LYS A 105 -5.85 -2.16 -32.17
CA LYS A 105 -4.60 -2.72 -31.62
C LYS A 105 -4.91 -3.73 -30.51
N ASP A 106 -3.87 -4.44 -30.09
CA ASP A 106 -3.89 -5.27 -28.87
C ASP A 106 -4.52 -4.51 -27.69
N ILE A 107 -5.60 -5.08 -27.16
CA ILE A 107 -6.41 -4.48 -26.09
C ILE A 107 -5.58 -4.12 -24.86
N ASN A 108 -4.58 -4.92 -24.50
CA ASN A 108 -3.73 -4.64 -23.33
C ASN A 108 -2.90 -3.38 -23.57
N LYS A 109 -2.38 -3.20 -24.79
CA LYS A 109 -1.61 -2.00 -25.17
C LYS A 109 -2.50 -0.76 -25.17
N VAL A 110 -3.74 -0.87 -25.65
CA VAL A 110 -4.70 0.23 -25.64
C VAL A 110 -5.05 0.64 -24.21
N VAL A 111 -5.29 -0.32 -23.31
CA VAL A 111 -5.57 -0.06 -21.88
C VAL A 111 -4.38 0.60 -21.18
N ASP A 112 -3.17 0.14 -21.45
CA ASP A 112 -1.94 0.74 -20.91
C ASP A 112 -1.77 2.19 -21.40
N GLU A 113 -2.03 2.44 -22.69
CA GLU A 113 -1.94 3.76 -23.29
C GLU A 113 -3.01 4.72 -22.73
N PHE A 114 -4.26 4.27 -22.63
CA PHE A 114 -5.34 5.01 -21.99
C PHE A 114 -4.98 5.37 -20.55
N SER A 115 -4.51 4.39 -19.77
CA SER A 115 -4.09 4.60 -18.37
C SER A 115 -2.98 5.64 -18.25
N ARG A 116 -2.04 5.66 -19.21
CA ARG A 116 -0.97 6.67 -19.29
C ARG A 116 -1.54 8.05 -19.57
N CYS A 117 -2.50 8.18 -20.50
CA CYS A 117 -3.16 9.46 -20.82
C CYS A 117 -3.89 10.03 -19.60
N ILE A 118 -4.63 9.20 -18.87
CA ILE A 118 -5.33 9.61 -17.63
C ILE A 118 -4.34 10.08 -16.56
N LYS A 119 -3.27 9.32 -16.32
CA LYS A 119 -2.22 9.70 -15.36
C LYS A 119 -1.52 10.99 -15.76
N GLN A 120 -1.27 11.19 -17.04
CA GLN A 120 -0.64 12.40 -17.55
C GLN A 120 -1.53 13.63 -17.34
N ALA A 121 -2.82 13.56 -17.72
CA ALA A 121 -3.76 14.65 -17.46
C ALA A 121 -3.83 14.99 -15.97
N ALA A 122 -3.87 13.97 -15.10
CA ALA A 122 -3.87 14.19 -13.66
C ALA A 122 -2.60 14.91 -13.18
N CYS A 123 -1.43 14.54 -13.68
CA CYS A 123 -0.16 15.17 -13.30
C CYS A 123 -0.11 16.65 -13.67
N GLU A 124 -0.74 17.03 -14.78
CA GLU A 124 -0.73 18.40 -15.28
C GLU A 124 -1.75 19.30 -14.57
N THR A 125 -2.83 18.73 -14.02
CA THR A 125 -3.98 19.53 -13.52
C THR A 125 -4.32 19.33 -12.05
N ILE A 126 -3.75 18.32 -11.40
CA ILE A 126 -3.98 18.04 -9.99
C ILE A 126 -2.68 18.29 -9.22
N PRO A 127 -2.60 19.36 -8.42
CA PRO A 127 -1.42 19.63 -7.62
C PRO A 127 -1.10 18.48 -6.68
N ARG A 128 0.19 18.15 -6.55
CA ARG A 128 0.70 17.20 -5.57
C ARG A 128 1.35 17.95 -4.42
N GLY A 129 1.06 17.52 -3.20
CA GLY A 129 1.59 18.14 -2.01
C GLY A 129 1.84 17.12 -0.93
N ALA A 130 2.80 17.43 -0.06
CA ALA A 130 3.14 16.60 1.07
C ALA A 130 3.17 17.50 2.31
N ARG A 131 2.34 17.17 3.32
CA ARG A 131 2.28 17.96 4.55
C ARG A 131 3.43 17.48 5.44
N LYS A 132 4.41 18.35 5.69
CA LYS A 132 5.64 18.04 6.45
C LYS A 132 5.39 17.55 7.87
N HIS A 133 4.31 17.98 8.50
CA HIS A 133 3.92 17.60 9.87
C HIS A 133 2.44 17.17 9.89
N TYR A 134 2.15 16.02 9.27
CA TYR A 134 0.82 15.43 9.37
C TYR A 134 0.76 14.47 10.54
N THR A 135 0.12 14.90 11.63
CA THR A 135 -0.28 14.02 12.72
C THR A 135 -1.74 13.63 12.48
N PRO A 136 -2.04 12.34 12.23
CA PRO A 136 -3.41 11.88 12.05
C PRO A 136 -4.27 12.25 13.27
N TYR A 137 -5.50 12.69 13.04
CA TYR A 137 -6.46 13.08 14.09
C TYR A 137 -6.05 14.28 14.96
N TRP A 138 -4.94 14.95 14.66
CA TRP A 138 -4.49 16.13 15.37
C TRP A 138 -5.31 17.36 14.94
N SER A 139 -6.34 17.68 15.73
CA SER A 139 -7.20 18.85 15.51
C SER A 139 -6.58 20.11 16.11
N SER A 140 -7.10 21.27 15.72
CA SER A 140 -6.72 22.55 16.34
C SER A 140 -7.02 22.57 17.84
N GLU A 141 -8.04 21.83 18.30
CA GLU A 141 -8.37 21.71 19.72
C GLU A 141 -7.31 20.91 20.48
N LEU A 142 -6.79 19.83 19.89
CA LEU A 142 -5.70 19.04 20.48
C LEU A 142 -4.39 19.83 20.53
N GLU A 143 -4.11 20.67 19.53
CA GLU A 143 -2.96 21.58 19.53
C GLU A 143 -3.05 22.60 20.68
N LEU A 144 -4.24 23.11 20.97
CA LEU A 144 -4.47 24.03 22.08
C LEU A 144 -4.31 23.36 23.45
N LEU A 145 -4.68 22.09 23.59
CA LEU A 145 -4.55 21.33 24.84
C LEU A 145 -3.13 20.85 25.12
N HIS A 146 -2.28 20.82 24.09
CA HIS A 146 -0.88 20.38 24.19
C HIS A 146 0.06 21.51 24.66
N ASN A 147 -0.33 22.77 24.49
CA ASN A 147 0.43 23.96 24.91
C ASN A 147 -0.07 24.52 26.24
#